data_AF-A0ABD5CRR2-F1
#
_entry.id   AF-A0ABD5CRR2-F1
#
_cell.length_a   1.000
_cell.length_b   1.000
_cell.length_c   1.000
_cell.angle_alpha   90.00
_cell.angle_beta   90.00
_cell.angle_gamma   90.00
#
_symmetry.space_group_name_H-M   'P 1'
#
loop_
_entity.id
_entity.type
_entity.pdbx_description
1 polymer ?
#
loop_
_entity_poly.entity_id
_entity_poly.type
_entity_poly.pdbx_seq_one_letter_code
_entity_poly.pdbx_strand_id
1 'polypeptide(L)'
;MSANHLSEFPKARQTTRRLVRQSAAQASADRLSVTRDGHTTSVRGLSGAELSRNELDVSAHAALAALTGGLSPASVAMAALDWSLHMALAPGKALDLAKQCATASSETAQSIQFVHATQWRAARMCDDPRFCDDAWSRWPYWLYRDAFLQTQKWWEAATTATPGVERHHEELVRFLARQLLDACSPSNCIVTNPAVRTAAWRTGGLNFVTGMQHWFEEYLTRLFLNNDLAGGRYCVDGRPVALSDIEAPTFVVGTERDHVSPWRSVYKLHLLTHHPLTFLLTAGGHNAGIVSEPGHAGRYYRCVTRERGAPYRSRHDLLAQTAPVEGSWWLR
;
A
#
# COMPACT_ATOMS: atom_id res chain seq x y z
N MET A 1 36.47 -48.46 21.55
CA MET A 1 35.28 -48.87 22.32
C MET A 1 34.15 -47.93 21.98
N SER A 2 33.09 -48.50 21.36
CA SER A 2 31.74 -48.02 21.00
C SER A 2 31.49 -46.53 20.74
N ALA A 3 31.07 -46.04 19.57
CA ALA A 3 30.02 -46.45 18.61
C ALA A 3 28.57 -46.39 19.15
N ASN A 4 27.71 -45.72 18.36
CA ASN A 4 26.24 -45.69 18.33
C ASN A 4 25.48 -44.72 19.27
N HIS A 5 25.00 -43.61 18.70
CA HIS A 5 23.56 -43.31 18.60
C HIS A 5 23.30 -41.97 17.88
N LEU A 6 23.36 -41.96 16.55
CA LEU A 6 22.71 -40.93 15.71
C LEU A 6 22.21 -41.62 14.44
N SER A 7 21.14 -42.39 14.58
CA SER A 7 20.39 -42.94 13.45
C SER A 7 18.93 -43.05 13.85
N GLU A 8 18.14 -42.02 13.58
CA GLU A 8 16.69 -42.12 13.40
C GLU A 8 16.15 -40.74 13.03
N PHE A 9 15.92 -40.48 11.74
CA PHE A 9 14.72 -39.80 11.20
C PHE A 9 14.73 -39.85 9.65
N PRO A 10 14.57 -41.02 9.00
CA PRO A 10 14.41 -41.09 7.54
C PRO A 10 12.95 -40.96 7.06
N LYS A 11 11.96 -40.99 7.97
CA LYS A 11 10.54 -41.18 7.61
C LYS A 11 9.74 -39.91 7.31
N ALA A 12 10.23 -38.71 7.64
CA ALA A 12 9.48 -37.47 7.42
C ALA A 12 9.62 -36.89 5.99
N ARG A 13 10.77 -37.09 5.33
CA ARG A 13 11.01 -36.57 3.96
C ARG A 13 10.41 -37.45 2.85
N GLN A 14 10.19 -38.74 3.10
CA GLN A 14 9.61 -39.66 2.11
C GLN A 14 8.07 -39.54 2.03
N THR A 15 7.39 -39.24 3.14
CA THR A 15 5.93 -39.09 3.19
C THR A 15 5.46 -37.85 2.42
N THR A 16 6.18 -36.73 2.52
CA THR A 16 5.85 -35.49 1.79
C THR A 16 6.06 -35.63 0.28
N ARG A 17 7.08 -36.36 -0.17
CA ARG A 17 7.29 -36.64 -1.60
C ARG A 17 6.25 -37.61 -2.19
N ARG A 18 5.68 -38.50 -1.37
CA ARG A 18 4.65 -39.46 -1.81
C ARG A 18 3.27 -38.80 -1.96
N LEU A 19 2.92 -37.89 -1.05
CA LEU A 19 1.68 -37.08 -1.11
C LEU A 19 1.68 -36.11 -2.31
N VAL A 20 2.82 -35.48 -2.62
CA VAL A 20 2.94 -34.59 -3.79
C VAL A 20 2.86 -35.35 -5.11
N ARG A 21 3.40 -36.58 -5.19
CA ARG A 21 3.29 -37.43 -6.40
C ARG A 21 1.89 -38.04 -6.58
N GLN A 22 1.19 -38.40 -5.51
CA GLN A 22 -0.18 -38.89 -5.62
C GLN A 22 -1.15 -37.78 -6.04
N SER A 23 -1.01 -36.56 -5.52
CA SER A 23 -1.83 -35.41 -5.95
C SER A 23 -1.58 -35.02 -7.41
N ALA A 24 -0.35 -35.15 -7.91
CA ALA A 24 0.00 -34.90 -9.30
C ALA A 24 -0.50 -35.99 -10.27
N ALA A 25 -0.53 -37.26 -9.83
CA ALA A 25 -1.09 -38.36 -10.61
C ALA A 25 -2.63 -38.31 -10.68
N GLN A 26 -3.30 -37.84 -9.62
CA GLN A 26 -4.75 -37.69 -9.57
C GLN A 26 -5.24 -36.48 -10.39
N ALA A 27 -4.44 -35.41 -10.46
CA ALA A 27 -4.71 -34.25 -11.32
C ALA A 27 -4.48 -34.51 -12.83
N SER A 28 -3.79 -35.59 -13.20
CA SER A 28 -3.53 -35.97 -14.60
C SER A 28 -4.49 -37.04 -15.14
N ALA A 29 -5.32 -37.66 -14.30
CA ALA A 29 -6.24 -38.74 -14.69
C ALA A 29 -7.68 -38.27 -14.99
N ASP A 30 -8.06 -37.06 -14.60
CA ASP A 30 -9.41 -36.51 -14.84
C ASP A 30 -9.57 -35.79 -16.20
N ARG A 31 -8.56 -35.90 -17.08
CA ARG A 31 -8.66 -35.54 -18.48
C ARG A 31 -8.80 -36.82 -19.29
N LEU A 32 -10.03 -37.34 -19.40
CA LEU A 32 -10.62 -38.07 -20.54
C LEU A 32 -11.82 -38.93 -20.08
N SER A 33 -13.04 -38.43 -20.31
CA SER A 33 -14.13 -39.14 -21.00
C SER A 33 -15.51 -38.55 -20.65
N VAL A 34 -16.00 -37.64 -21.47
CA VAL A 34 -17.45 -37.45 -21.64
C VAL A 34 -17.72 -37.44 -23.13
N THR A 35 -18.08 -38.61 -23.65
CA THR A 35 -18.77 -38.76 -24.92
C THR A 35 -20.25 -38.92 -24.62
N ARG A 36 -21.07 -37.93 -24.99
CA ARG A 36 -22.45 -38.19 -25.37
C ARG A 36 -23.00 -37.06 -26.26
N ASP A 37 -23.45 -37.50 -27.42
CA ASP A 37 -24.40 -36.88 -28.35
C ASP A 37 -23.94 -35.66 -29.17
N GLY A 38 -23.23 -35.96 -30.26
CA GLY A 38 -23.81 -35.74 -31.58
C GLY A 38 -24.06 -34.31 -32.06
N HIS A 39 -23.15 -33.36 -31.84
CA HIS A 39 -23.07 -32.17 -32.70
C HIS A 39 -21.60 -31.74 -32.89
N THR A 40 -21.09 -31.95 -34.10
CA THR A 40 -19.79 -31.46 -34.55
C THR A 40 -19.89 -29.95 -34.79
N THR A 41 -19.73 -29.13 -33.74
CA THR A 41 -19.47 -27.71 -33.91
C THR A 41 -17.97 -27.53 -34.11
N SER A 42 -17.58 -27.25 -35.35
CA SER A 42 -16.20 -26.90 -35.72
C SER A 42 -15.75 -25.68 -34.91
N VAL A 43 -14.87 -25.89 -33.92
CA VAL A 43 -14.21 -24.80 -33.19
C VAL A 43 -13.12 -24.24 -34.11
N ARG A 44 -13.49 -23.20 -34.85
CA ARG A 44 -12.57 -22.37 -35.64
C ARG A 44 -11.68 -21.57 -34.69
N GLY A 45 -10.37 -21.81 -34.77
CA GLY A 45 -9.33 -20.79 -34.58
C GLY A 45 -9.03 -20.34 -33.14
N LEU A 46 -8.08 -21.03 -32.50
CA LEU A 46 -7.19 -20.39 -31.52
C LEU A 46 -6.18 -19.51 -32.28
N SER A 47 -6.52 -18.24 -32.52
CA SER A 47 -5.51 -17.21 -32.77
C SER A 47 -5.38 -16.38 -31.50
N GLY A 48 -4.15 -16.21 -31.01
CA GLY A 48 -3.86 -15.34 -29.87
C GLY A 48 -4.59 -14.01 -30.05
N ALA A 49 -5.34 -13.61 -29.03
CA ALA A 49 -6.05 -12.34 -29.07
C ALA A 49 -5.01 -11.22 -29.15
N GLU A 50 -4.74 -10.73 -30.36
CA GLU A 50 -3.99 -9.50 -30.56
C GLU A 50 -4.81 -8.39 -29.89
N LEU A 51 -4.29 -7.89 -28.77
CA LEU A 51 -4.86 -6.74 -28.09
C LEU A 51 -4.90 -5.57 -29.05
N SER A 52 -6.05 -4.91 -29.13
CA SER A 52 -6.11 -3.66 -29.86
C SER A 52 -5.13 -2.65 -29.24
N ARG A 53 -4.63 -1.69 -30.03
CA ARG A 53 -3.66 -0.69 -29.55
C ARG A 53 -4.12 -0.02 -28.25
N ASN A 54 -5.40 0.30 -28.16
CA ASN A 54 -6.00 0.90 -26.97
C ASN A 54 -5.97 -0.04 -25.76
N GLU A 55 -6.17 -1.35 -25.97
CA GLU A 55 -6.13 -2.33 -24.88
C GLU A 55 -4.72 -2.57 -24.35
N LEU A 56 -3.72 -2.51 -25.23
CA LEU A 56 -2.31 -2.52 -24.83
C LEU A 56 -1.99 -1.30 -23.97
N ASP A 57 -2.35 -0.10 -24.43
CA ASP A 57 -2.07 1.15 -23.71
C ASP A 57 -2.75 1.16 -22.32
N VAL A 58 -4.01 0.74 -22.24
CA VAL A 58 -4.72 0.66 -20.96
C VAL A 58 -4.13 -0.42 -20.04
N SER A 59 -3.71 -1.58 -20.58
CA SER A 59 -3.02 -2.60 -19.77
C SER A 59 -1.70 -2.10 -19.18
N ALA A 60 -0.94 -1.31 -19.95
CA ALA A 60 0.30 -0.70 -19.49
C ALA A 60 0.04 0.36 -18.41
N HIS A 61 -0.97 1.21 -18.60
CA HIS A 61 -1.39 2.19 -17.60
C HIS A 61 -1.91 1.54 -16.31
N ALA A 62 -2.67 0.45 -16.40
CA ALA A 62 -3.16 -0.30 -15.25
C ALA A 62 -2.01 -0.96 -14.46
N ALA A 63 -1.03 -1.55 -15.16
CA ALA A 63 0.17 -2.09 -14.54
C ALA A 63 1.00 -1.00 -13.83
N LEU A 64 1.16 0.16 -14.47
CA LEU A 64 1.84 1.31 -13.88
C LEU A 64 1.10 1.83 -12.64
N ALA A 65 -0.22 1.97 -12.69
CA ALA A 65 -1.03 2.42 -11.56
C ALA A 65 -0.96 1.47 -10.36
N ALA A 66 -0.90 0.15 -10.60
CA ALA A 66 -0.72 -0.84 -9.54
C ALA A 66 0.67 -0.73 -8.88
N LEU A 67 1.72 -0.43 -9.66
CA LEU A 67 3.08 -0.24 -9.15
C LEU A 67 3.24 1.06 -8.36
N THR A 68 2.52 2.12 -8.73
CA THR A 68 2.64 3.45 -8.10
C THR A 68 1.59 3.74 -7.02
N GLY A 69 0.74 2.77 -6.69
CA GLY A 69 -0.32 2.95 -5.70
C GLY A 69 -1.39 3.96 -6.15
N GLY A 70 -1.63 4.08 -7.46
CA GLY A 70 -2.64 4.96 -8.05
C GLY A 70 -2.14 6.35 -8.45
N LEU A 71 -0.86 6.68 -8.25
CA LEU A 71 -0.28 7.94 -8.72
C LEU A 71 0.19 7.82 -10.18
N SER A 72 -0.21 8.75 -11.04
CA SER A 72 0.27 8.79 -12.43
C SER A 72 1.78 9.09 -12.47
N PRO A 73 2.64 8.18 -12.98
CA PRO A 73 4.08 8.45 -13.09
C PRO A 73 4.38 9.68 -13.93
N ALA A 74 3.61 9.89 -15.00
CA ALA A 74 3.74 11.05 -15.86
C ALA A 74 3.37 12.34 -15.12
N SER A 75 2.30 12.34 -14.33
CA SER A 75 1.89 13.52 -13.55
C SER A 75 2.92 13.86 -12.47
N VAL A 76 3.46 12.85 -11.79
CA VAL A 76 4.55 13.04 -10.81
C VAL A 76 5.80 13.59 -11.50
N ALA A 77 6.19 13.03 -12.65
CA ALA A 77 7.35 13.48 -13.40
C ALA A 77 7.19 14.92 -13.92
N MET A 78 6.01 15.26 -14.43
CA MET A 78 5.68 16.61 -14.88
C MET A 78 5.71 17.62 -13.73
N ALA A 79 5.11 17.27 -12.58
CA ALA A 79 5.15 18.13 -11.40
C ALA A 79 6.58 18.34 -10.89
N ALA A 80 7.40 17.29 -10.86
CA ALA A 80 8.80 17.37 -10.48
C ALA A 80 9.62 18.22 -11.46
N LEU A 81 9.38 18.08 -12.77
CA LEU A 81 10.03 18.86 -13.80
C LEU A 81 9.65 20.34 -13.67
N ASP A 82 8.35 20.64 -13.59
CA ASP A 82 7.81 22.01 -13.42
C ASP A 82 8.42 22.69 -12.19
N TRP A 83 8.40 22.00 -11.04
CA TRP A 83 9.03 22.48 -9.82
C TRP A 83 10.55 22.70 -9.99
N SER A 84 11.27 21.74 -10.57
CA SER A 84 12.73 21.83 -10.68
C SER A 84 13.20 22.98 -11.59
N LEU A 85 12.49 23.23 -12.71
CA LEU A 85 12.78 24.35 -13.60
C LEU A 85 12.57 25.70 -12.90
N HIS A 86 11.42 25.87 -12.24
CA HIS A 86 11.10 27.10 -11.53
C HIS A 86 12.05 27.35 -10.33
N MET A 87 12.42 26.29 -9.62
CA MET A 87 13.45 26.38 -8.57
C MET A 87 14.81 26.81 -9.14
N ALA A 88 15.23 26.28 -10.29
CA ALA A 88 16.49 26.66 -10.94
C ALA A 88 16.51 28.12 -11.39
N LEU A 89 15.34 28.69 -11.70
CA LEU A 89 15.16 30.07 -12.15
C LEU A 89 14.77 31.04 -11.01
N ALA A 90 14.77 30.59 -9.75
CA ALA A 90 14.38 31.39 -8.59
C ALA A 90 15.59 31.75 -7.68
N PRO A 91 16.43 32.74 -8.05
CA PRO A 91 17.66 33.06 -7.29
C PRO A 91 17.40 33.56 -5.86
N GLY A 92 16.29 34.27 -5.63
CA GLY A 92 15.89 34.70 -4.28
C GLY A 92 15.57 33.52 -3.37
N LYS A 93 14.79 32.55 -3.88
CA LYS A 93 14.47 31.31 -3.19
C LYS A 93 15.73 30.50 -2.89
N ALA A 94 16.63 30.38 -3.86
CA ALA A 94 17.91 29.70 -3.70
C ALA A 94 18.76 30.34 -2.59
N LEU A 95 18.81 31.68 -2.53
CA LEU A 95 19.52 32.41 -1.48
C LEU A 95 18.90 32.17 -0.09
N ASP A 96 17.57 32.16 0.03
CA ASP A 96 16.88 31.89 1.30
C ASP A 96 17.15 30.46 1.80
N LEU A 97 17.08 29.47 0.90
CA LEU A 97 17.42 28.07 1.20
C LEU A 97 18.90 27.90 1.58
N ALA A 98 19.81 28.63 0.93
CA ALA A 98 21.23 28.61 1.26
C ALA A 98 21.49 29.22 2.65
N LYS A 99 20.86 30.35 2.98
CA LYS A 99 20.92 30.97 4.31
C LYS A 99 20.38 30.04 5.39
N GLN A 100 19.26 29.36 5.12
CA GLN A 100 18.69 28.38 6.03
C GLN A 100 19.67 27.23 6.30
N CYS A 101 20.27 26.66 5.25
CA CYS A 101 21.27 25.60 5.36
C CYS A 101 22.52 26.06 6.13
N ALA A 102 23.02 27.26 5.86
CA ALA A 102 24.16 27.84 6.56
C ALA A 102 23.88 28.06 8.05
N THR A 103 22.70 28.57 8.39
CA THR A 103 22.26 28.76 9.77
C THR A 103 22.17 27.42 10.50
N ALA A 104 21.51 26.45 9.88
CA ALA A 104 21.33 25.10 10.41
C ALA A 104 22.68 24.37 10.66
N SER A 105 23.63 24.53 9.72
CA SER A 105 24.99 24.01 9.85
C SER A 105 25.77 24.68 10.97
N SER A 106 25.66 26.00 11.11
CA SER A 106 26.29 26.77 12.18
C SER A 106 25.75 26.38 13.56
N GLU A 107 24.43 26.28 13.72
CA GLU A 107 23.79 25.84 14.96
C GLU A 107 24.23 24.43 15.37
N THR A 108 24.35 23.52 14.39
CA THR A 108 24.82 22.15 14.63
C THR A 108 26.29 22.13 15.02
N ALA A 109 27.16 22.88 14.34
CA ALA A 109 28.58 22.97 14.65
C ALA A 109 28.82 23.53 16.07
N GLN A 110 28.12 24.60 16.44
CA GLN A 110 28.16 25.17 17.80
C GLN A 110 27.67 24.15 18.84
N SER A 111 26.59 23.41 18.52
CA SER A 111 26.06 22.37 19.40
C SER A 111 27.06 21.23 19.62
N ILE A 112 27.77 20.78 18.57
CA ILE A 112 28.81 19.74 18.69
C ILE A 112 29.93 20.21 19.65
N GLN A 113 30.40 21.46 19.50
CA GLN A 113 31.46 22.02 20.34
C GLN A 113 31.07 22.07 21.82
N PHE A 114 29.82 22.45 22.12
CA PHE A 114 29.32 22.60 23.50
C PHE A 114 28.90 21.26 24.12
N VAL A 115 28.21 20.41 23.37
CA VAL A 115 27.61 19.15 23.85
C VAL A 115 28.64 18.03 23.98
N HIS A 116 29.83 18.16 23.41
CA HIS A 116 30.92 17.19 23.62
C HIS A 116 31.26 17.00 25.12
N ALA A 117 31.02 18.01 25.96
CA ALA A 117 31.23 17.93 27.41
C ALA A 117 30.06 17.29 28.18
N THR A 118 28.81 17.53 27.78
CA THR A 118 27.61 17.07 28.50
C THR A 118 26.98 15.81 27.93
N GLN A 119 27.32 15.43 26.69
CA GLN A 119 26.68 14.39 25.88
C GLN A 119 25.14 14.53 25.77
N TRP A 120 24.61 15.69 26.13
CA TRP A 120 23.19 15.96 26.25
C TRP A 120 22.82 17.27 25.57
N ARG A 121 21.83 17.20 24.67
CA ARG A 121 21.20 18.35 24.02
C ARG A 121 19.69 18.22 24.16
N ALA A 122 19.12 18.99 25.08
CA ALA A 122 17.68 19.03 25.27
C ALA A 122 16.98 19.23 23.92
N ALA A 123 16.01 18.37 23.62
CA ALA A 123 15.06 18.65 22.56
C ALA A 123 14.43 20.03 22.83
N ARG A 124 14.26 20.85 21.80
CA ARG A 124 13.26 21.92 21.88
C ARG A 124 11.94 21.20 22.18
N MET A 125 11.43 21.34 23.40
CA MET A 125 10.33 20.51 23.88
C MET A 125 9.12 20.60 22.94
N CYS A 126 8.73 19.44 22.41
CA CYS A 126 7.42 19.10 21.84
C CYS A 126 6.93 19.81 20.56
N ASP A 127 7.69 19.79 19.46
CA ASP A 127 7.12 20.03 18.12
C ASP A 127 6.83 18.73 17.35
N ASP A 128 7.56 17.63 17.61
CA ASP A 128 7.43 16.37 16.87
C ASP A 128 7.33 15.15 17.81
N PRO A 129 6.18 14.44 17.84
CA PRO A 129 5.96 13.27 18.69
C PRO A 129 6.97 12.12 18.47
N ARG A 130 7.59 12.03 17.29
CA ARG A 130 8.55 10.95 16.95
C ARG A 130 9.82 10.98 17.80
N PHE A 131 10.16 12.14 18.35
CA PHE A 131 11.40 12.40 19.08
C PHE A 131 11.18 12.77 20.55
N CYS A 132 10.04 12.36 21.12
CA CYS A 132 9.63 12.73 22.48
C CYS A 132 10.43 12.02 23.59
N ASP A 133 11.05 10.88 23.31
CA ASP A 133 11.84 10.12 24.29
C ASP A 133 13.17 10.83 24.60
N ASP A 134 13.52 10.94 25.89
CA ASP A 134 14.76 11.57 26.38
C ASP A 134 16.04 11.01 25.74
N ALA A 135 16.03 9.76 25.30
CA ALA A 135 17.17 9.14 24.64
C ALA A 135 17.55 9.85 23.32
N TRP A 136 16.60 10.53 22.67
CA TRP A 136 16.86 11.37 21.50
C TRP A 136 17.66 12.64 21.83
N SER A 137 17.77 13.02 23.10
CA SER A 137 18.60 14.17 23.53
C SER A 137 20.05 13.77 23.82
N ARG A 138 20.37 12.47 23.79
CA ARG A 138 21.73 11.97 24.08
C ARG A 138 22.58 11.87 22.82
N TRP A 139 23.89 11.98 22.98
CA TRP A 139 24.83 11.67 21.91
C TRP A 139 24.75 10.18 21.50
N PRO A 140 24.81 9.84 20.19
CA PRO A 140 24.79 10.72 19.01
C PRO A 140 23.36 10.99 18.47
N TYR A 141 22.31 10.53 19.14
CA TYR A 141 20.93 10.53 18.61
C TYR A 141 20.34 11.92 18.40
N TRP A 142 20.73 12.91 19.20
CA TRP A 142 20.29 14.29 18.98
C TRP A 142 20.75 14.82 17.62
N LEU A 143 21.91 14.37 17.11
CA LEU A 143 22.42 14.76 15.80
C LEU A 143 21.53 14.21 14.68
N TYR A 144 21.09 12.96 14.78
CA TYR A 144 20.17 12.36 13.82
C TYR A 144 18.81 13.06 13.81
N ARG A 145 18.25 13.32 14.99
CA ARG A 145 17.01 14.08 15.16
C ARG A 145 17.12 15.46 14.53
N ASP A 146 18.12 16.23 14.92
CA ASP A 146 18.21 17.64 14.53
C ASP A 146 18.55 17.77 13.04
N ALA A 147 19.43 16.92 12.49
CA ALA A 147 19.70 16.89 11.05
C ALA A 147 18.41 16.59 10.28
N PHE A 148 17.64 15.59 10.70
CA PHE A 148 16.38 15.23 10.05
C PHE A 148 15.35 16.37 10.10
N LEU A 149 15.11 16.99 11.27
CA LEU A 149 14.18 18.10 11.41
C LEU A 149 14.61 19.34 10.59
N GLN A 150 15.92 19.61 10.50
CA GLN A 150 16.46 20.66 9.65
C GLN A 150 16.22 20.34 8.16
N THR A 151 16.46 19.09 7.74
CA THR A 151 16.18 18.63 6.37
C THR A 151 14.69 18.74 6.04
N GLN A 152 13.79 18.36 6.94
CA GLN A 152 12.35 18.54 6.74
C GLN A 152 11.97 20.01 6.57
N LYS A 153 12.47 20.89 7.43
CA LYS A 153 12.23 22.35 7.32
C LYS A 153 12.76 22.93 6.01
N TRP A 154 13.89 22.43 5.52
CA TRP A 154 14.48 22.86 4.26
C TRP A 154 13.63 22.42 3.07
N TRP A 155 13.19 21.15 3.03
CA TRP A 155 12.34 20.63 1.97
C TRP A 155 10.95 21.26 1.96
N GLU A 156 10.37 21.52 3.13
CA GLU A 156 9.12 22.27 3.26
C GLU A 156 9.24 23.66 2.63
N ALA A 157 10.33 24.37 2.92
CA ALA A 157 10.61 25.66 2.30
C ALA A 157 10.85 25.54 0.79
N ALA A 158 11.58 24.53 0.32
CA ALA A 158 11.89 24.32 -1.10
C ALA A 158 10.66 23.94 -1.95
N THR A 159 9.63 23.37 -1.33
CA THR A 159 8.42 22.87 -2.01
C THR A 159 7.18 23.72 -1.75
N THR A 160 7.30 24.85 -1.05
CA THR A 160 6.18 25.74 -0.74
C THR A 160 6.43 27.13 -1.30
N ALA A 161 5.42 27.72 -1.94
CA ALA A 161 5.48 29.04 -2.54
C ALA A 161 6.72 29.22 -3.44
N THR A 162 6.91 28.28 -4.37
CA THR A 162 7.98 28.39 -5.38
C THR A 162 7.48 29.26 -6.54
N PRO A 163 8.15 30.37 -6.88
CA PRO A 163 7.67 31.29 -7.91
C PRO A 163 7.45 30.60 -9.26
N GLY A 164 6.23 30.71 -9.79
CA GLY A 164 5.86 30.23 -11.13
C GLY A 164 5.40 28.78 -11.24
N VAL A 165 5.59 27.96 -10.19
CA VAL A 165 5.11 26.57 -10.18
C VAL A 165 3.59 26.52 -10.14
N GLU A 166 2.99 25.59 -10.88
CA GLU A 166 1.55 25.36 -10.81
C GLU A 166 1.15 24.88 -9.41
N ARG A 167 0.07 25.43 -8.84
CA ARG A 167 -0.37 25.08 -7.47
C ARG A 167 -0.56 23.58 -7.25
N HIS A 168 -1.13 22.87 -8.23
CA HIS A 168 -1.32 21.43 -8.12
C HIS A 168 0.03 20.67 -8.10
N HIS A 169 0.99 21.08 -8.94
CA HIS A 169 2.33 20.51 -8.95
C HIS A 169 3.09 20.80 -7.65
N GLU A 170 2.96 22.01 -7.11
CA GLU A 170 3.52 22.37 -5.80
C GLU A 170 2.96 21.46 -4.70
N GLU A 171 1.63 21.30 -4.64
CA GLU A 171 0.96 20.45 -3.66
C GLU A 171 1.42 18.98 -3.77
N LEU A 172 1.57 18.46 -5.00
CA LEU A 172 2.02 17.09 -5.26
C LEU A 172 3.49 16.87 -4.87
N VAL A 173 4.39 17.77 -5.28
CA VAL A 173 5.82 17.67 -4.95
C VAL A 173 6.03 17.81 -3.44
N ARG A 174 5.36 18.76 -2.78
CA ARG A 174 5.39 18.90 -1.32
C ARG A 174 4.89 17.66 -0.62
N PHE A 175 3.76 17.09 -1.06
CA PHE A 175 3.24 15.85 -0.49
C PHE A 175 4.25 14.71 -0.61
N LEU A 176 4.79 14.47 -1.81
CA LEU A 176 5.74 13.39 -2.05
C LEU A 176 7.05 13.58 -1.29
N ALA A 177 7.57 14.81 -1.24
CA ALA A 177 8.76 15.13 -0.44
C ALA A 177 8.54 14.80 1.04
N ARG A 178 7.38 15.18 1.61
CA ARG A 178 7.03 14.82 2.99
C ARG A 178 6.94 13.30 3.18
N GLN A 179 6.27 12.57 2.30
CA GLN A 179 6.16 11.11 2.39
C GLN A 179 7.53 10.42 2.34
N LEU A 180 8.41 10.84 1.42
CA LEU A 180 9.75 10.28 1.29
C LEU A 180 10.63 10.59 2.51
N LEU A 181 10.56 11.82 3.03
CA LEU A 181 11.28 12.21 4.25
C LEU A 181 10.76 11.45 5.45
N ASP A 182 9.45 11.37 5.64
CA ASP A 182 8.84 10.64 6.75
C ASP A 182 9.21 9.16 6.71
N ALA A 183 9.25 8.53 5.53
CA ALA A 183 9.73 7.16 5.37
C ALA A 183 11.20 7.01 5.80
N CYS A 184 12.05 7.98 5.45
CA CYS A 184 13.47 8.04 5.80
C CYS A 184 13.75 8.58 7.22
N SER A 185 12.71 8.82 8.04
CA SER A 185 12.90 9.31 9.40
C SER A 185 13.77 8.37 10.23
N PRO A 186 14.74 8.89 11.00
CA PRO A 186 15.57 8.06 11.88
C PRO A 186 14.75 7.33 12.96
N SER A 187 13.52 7.77 13.24
CA SER A 187 12.59 7.06 14.13
C SER A 187 12.12 5.72 13.56
N ASN A 188 12.11 5.55 12.24
CA ASN A 188 11.58 4.37 11.57
C ASN A 188 12.63 3.26 11.40
N CYS A 189 13.90 3.60 11.55
CA CYS A 189 14.99 2.64 11.44
C CYS A 189 15.38 2.12 12.83
N ILE A 190 15.32 0.80 13.01
CA ILE A 190 15.69 0.11 14.26
C ILE A 190 17.10 0.51 14.71
N VAL A 191 18.05 0.68 13.78
CA VAL A 191 19.45 0.99 14.10
C VAL A 191 19.62 2.41 14.65
N THR A 192 18.82 3.37 14.20
CA THR A 192 18.94 4.79 14.57
C THR A 192 18.00 5.19 15.70
N ASN A 193 16.97 4.39 16.00
CA ASN A 193 16.01 4.66 17.06
C ASN A 193 16.51 4.14 18.43
N PRO A 194 16.90 5.03 19.37
CA PRO A 194 17.47 4.63 20.65
C PRO A 194 16.47 3.91 21.57
N ALA A 195 15.19 4.29 21.53
CA ALA A 195 14.14 3.70 22.34
C ALA A 195 13.88 2.24 21.91
N VAL A 196 13.74 2.02 20.59
CA VAL A 196 13.56 0.67 20.02
C VAL A 196 14.77 -0.22 20.30
N ARG A 197 15.99 0.30 20.16
CA ARG A 197 17.21 -0.46 20.47
C ARG A 197 17.30 -0.85 21.93
N THR A 198 17.00 0.09 22.82
CA THR A 198 17.04 -0.17 24.25
C THR A 198 16.01 -1.22 24.64
N ALA A 199 14.78 -1.11 24.10
CA ALA A 199 13.74 -2.11 24.29
C ALA A 199 14.17 -3.48 23.75
N ALA A 200 14.63 -3.54 22.50
CA ALA A 200 15.08 -4.78 21.86
C ALA A 200 16.23 -5.45 22.63
N TRP A 201 17.20 -4.67 23.10
CA TRP A 201 18.29 -5.18 23.92
C TRP A 201 17.80 -5.74 25.26
N ARG A 202 16.96 -4.97 25.98
CA ARG A 202 16.43 -5.38 27.29
C ARG A 202 15.54 -6.62 27.21
N THR A 203 14.77 -6.76 26.13
CA THR A 203 13.84 -7.88 25.96
C THR A 203 14.43 -9.03 25.12
N GLY A 204 15.69 -8.95 24.69
CA GLY A 204 16.26 -9.91 23.73
C GLY A 204 15.47 -10.00 22.41
N GLY A 205 14.83 -8.91 21.98
CA GLY A 205 13.99 -8.83 20.78
C GLY A 205 12.51 -9.21 20.97
N LEU A 206 12.09 -9.66 22.16
CA LEU A 206 10.70 -10.04 22.41
C LEU A 206 9.69 -8.89 22.29
N ASN A 207 10.13 -7.63 22.39
CA ASN A 207 9.29 -6.45 22.13
C ASN A 207 8.66 -6.48 20.73
N PHE A 208 9.35 -7.00 19.71
CA PHE A 208 8.81 -7.12 18.35
C PHE A 208 7.75 -8.21 18.24
N VAL A 209 7.99 -9.36 18.89
CA VAL A 209 7.03 -10.48 18.90
C VAL A 209 5.76 -10.05 19.64
N THR A 210 5.92 -9.44 20.81
CA THR A 210 4.81 -8.95 21.62
C THR A 210 4.02 -7.87 20.89
N GLY A 211 4.72 -6.90 20.27
CA GLY A 211 4.06 -5.86 19.47
C GLY A 211 3.28 -6.43 18.29
N MET A 212 3.83 -7.42 17.60
CA MET A 212 3.14 -8.13 16.51
C MET A 212 1.92 -8.90 17.01
N GLN A 213 2.01 -9.55 18.17
CA GLN A 213 0.88 -10.24 18.80
C GLN A 213 -0.25 -9.28 19.17
N HIS A 214 0.07 -8.16 19.83
CA HIS A 214 -0.91 -7.13 20.17
C HIS A 214 -1.58 -6.56 18.92
N TRP A 215 -0.80 -6.29 17.87
CA TRP A 215 -1.34 -5.80 16.60
C TRP A 215 -2.30 -6.82 15.95
N PHE A 216 -1.91 -8.11 15.89
CA PHE A 216 -2.77 -9.16 15.36
C PHE A 216 -4.04 -9.35 16.19
N GLU A 217 -3.93 -9.35 17.51
CA GLU A 217 -5.08 -9.47 18.42
C GLU A 217 -6.05 -8.31 18.23
N GLU A 218 -5.54 -7.07 18.17
CA GLU A 218 -6.38 -5.90 17.93
C GLU A 218 -7.03 -5.95 16.55
N TYR A 219 -6.26 -6.29 15.50
CA TYR A 219 -6.76 -6.43 14.13
C TYR A 219 -7.89 -7.46 14.04
N LEU A 220 -7.69 -8.66 14.57
CA LEU A 220 -8.70 -9.72 14.53
C LEU A 220 -9.91 -9.38 15.40
N THR A 221 -9.69 -8.84 16.59
CA THR A 221 -10.79 -8.54 17.52
C THR A 221 -11.61 -7.36 17.02
N ARG A 222 -10.98 -6.24 16.68
CA ARG A 222 -11.69 -5.02 16.29
C ARG A 222 -12.28 -5.13 14.89
N LEU A 223 -11.54 -5.66 13.91
CA LEU A 223 -12.02 -5.68 12.53
C LEU A 223 -12.80 -6.94 12.19
N PHE A 224 -12.34 -8.14 12.58
CA PHE A 224 -13.00 -9.39 12.18
C PHE A 224 -14.13 -9.80 13.13
N LEU A 225 -13.89 -9.76 14.44
CA LEU A 225 -14.86 -10.24 15.42
C LEU A 225 -15.94 -9.20 15.70
N ASN A 226 -15.54 -7.98 16.04
CA ASN A 226 -16.46 -6.91 16.44
C ASN A 226 -16.94 -6.06 15.26
N ASN A 227 -16.22 -6.11 14.13
CA ASN A 227 -16.53 -5.31 12.94
C ASN A 227 -16.64 -3.81 13.25
N ASP A 228 -15.74 -3.31 14.11
CA ASP A 228 -15.78 -1.96 14.67
C ASP A 228 -15.68 -0.88 13.58
N LEU A 229 -14.95 -1.13 12.49
CA LEU A 229 -14.84 -0.18 11.38
C LEU A 229 -16.19 0.02 10.67
N ALA A 230 -16.86 -1.06 10.28
CA ALA A 230 -18.18 -0.96 9.66
C ALA A 230 -19.26 -0.51 10.65
N GLY A 231 -19.04 -0.75 11.95
CA GLY A 231 -19.89 -0.29 13.03
C GLY A 231 -19.65 1.16 13.49
N GLY A 232 -18.68 1.87 12.92
CA GLY A 232 -18.34 3.26 13.29
C GLY A 232 -17.73 3.42 14.69
N ARG A 233 -17.17 2.34 15.27
CA ARG A 233 -16.54 2.32 16.60
C ARG A 233 -15.00 2.26 16.55
N TYR A 234 -14.42 2.10 15.36
CA TYR A 234 -12.98 2.04 15.19
C TYR A 234 -12.37 3.44 15.33
N CYS A 235 -11.37 3.59 16.20
CA CYS A 235 -10.71 4.87 16.45
C CYS A 235 -9.27 4.87 15.95
N VAL A 236 -8.85 5.98 15.33
CA VAL A 236 -7.46 6.29 14.97
C VAL A 236 -7.07 7.56 15.72
N ASP A 237 -5.96 7.53 16.46
CA ASP A 237 -5.51 8.65 17.33
C ASP A 237 -6.61 9.21 18.25
N GLY A 238 -7.42 8.29 18.80
CA GLY A 238 -8.54 8.62 19.70
C GLY A 238 -9.77 9.20 19.01
N ARG A 239 -9.75 9.33 17.67
CA ARG A 239 -10.89 9.83 16.89
C ARG A 239 -11.60 8.68 16.18
N PRO A 240 -12.94 8.56 16.31
CA PRO A 240 -13.67 7.57 15.54
C PRO A 240 -13.54 7.88 14.05
N VAL A 241 -13.36 6.84 13.25
CA VAL A 241 -13.35 6.94 11.78
C VAL A 241 -14.57 6.23 11.21
N ALA A 242 -15.26 6.89 10.30
CA ALA A 242 -16.41 6.32 9.60
C ALA A 242 -16.15 6.29 8.09
N LEU A 243 -16.54 5.19 7.44
CA LEU A 243 -16.44 5.07 5.99
C LEU A 243 -17.32 6.09 5.24
N SER A 244 -18.35 6.63 5.92
CA SER A 244 -19.20 7.70 5.41
C SER A 244 -18.46 9.02 5.16
N ASP A 245 -17.33 9.23 5.85
CA ASP A 245 -16.56 10.47 5.80
C ASP A 245 -15.62 10.51 4.58
N ILE A 246 -15.51 9.41 3.83
CA ILE A 246 -14.77 9.36 2.59
C ILE A 246 -15.60 10.05 1.50
N GLU A 247 -15.11 11.18 0.99
CA GLU A 247 -15.80 11.95 -0.06
C GLU A 247 -15.32 11.60 -1.48
N ALA A 248 -14.11 11.07 -1.60
CA ALA A 248 -13.49 10.73 -2.88
C ALA A 248 -14.29 9.63 -3.59
N PRO A 249 -14.53 9.72 -4.92
CA PRO A 249 -15.14 8.64 -5.67
C PRO A 249 -14.36 7.32 -5.51
N THR A 250 -15.05 6.23 -5.23
CA THR A 250 -14.41 4.93 -4.98
C THR A 250 -14.71 3.94 -6.09
N PHE A 251 -13.68 3.29 -6.60
CA PHE A 251 -13.78 2.15 -7.51
C PHE A 251 -13.52 0.85 -6.74
N VAL A 252 -14.54 0.00 -6.60
CA VAL A 252 -14.52 -1.23 -5.80
C VAL A 252 -14.59 -2.44 -6.71
N VAL A 253 -13.62 -3.33 -6.59
CA VAL A 253 -13.58 -4.58 -7.36
C VAL A 253 -13.89 -5.77 -6.44
N GLY A 254 -14.84 -6.61 -6.85
CA GLY A 254 -15.12 -7.91 -6.24
C GLY A 254 -14.94 -9.04 -7.25
N THR A 255 -14.54 -10.22 -6.78
CA THR A 255 -14.44 -11.41 -7.64
C THR A 255 -15.53 -12.43 -7.28
N GLU A 256 -16.15 -13.04 -8.29
CA GLU A 256 -17.35 -13.88 -8.10
C GLU A 256 -17.09 -15.12 -7.22
N ARG A 257 -15.90 -15.69 -7.30
CA ARG A 257 -15.47 -16.90 -6.57
C ARG A 257 -14.44 -16.58 -5.49
N ASP A 258 -14.44 -15.35 -4.97
CA ASP A 258 -13.60 -15.00 -3.84
C ASP A 258 -14.09 -15.68 -2.56
N HIS A 259 -13.22 -16.50 -1.96
CA HIS A 259 -13.46 -17.08 -0.64
C HIS A 259 -12.76 -16.32 0.49
N VAL A 260 -11.78 -15.48 0.15
CA VAL A 260 -11.04 -14.65 1.12
C VAL A 260 -11.85 -13.39 1.42
N SER A 261 -12.30 -12.70 0.37
CA SER A 261 -13.09 -11.47 0.43
C SER A 261 -14.38 -11.63 -0.37
N PRO A 262 -15.39 -12.36 0.13
CA PRO A 262 -16.61 -12.64 -0.62
C PRO A 262 -17.25 -11.35 -1.12
N TRP A 263 -17.46 -11.22 -2.45
CA TRP A 263 -17.93 -9.99 -3.06
C TRP A 263 -19.27 -9.51 -2.48
N ARG A 264 -20.11 -10.42 -1.99
CA ARG A 264 -21.37 -10.09 -1.29
C ARG A 264 -21.15 -9.32 0.00
N SER A 265 -20.04 -9.55 0.69
CA SER A 265 -19.63 -8.78 1.87
C SER A 265 -19.07 -7.42 1.43
N VAL A 266 -18.17 -7.41 0.43
CA VAL A 266 -17.61 -6.17 -0.14
C VAL A 266 -18.71 -5.23 -0.65
N TYR A 267 -19.76 -5.78 -1.27
CA TYR A 267 -20.91 -5.02 -1.79
C TYR A 267 -21.63 -4.20 -0.71
N LYS A 268 -21.51 -4.56 0.58
CA LYS A 268 -22.08 -3.81 1.70
C LYS A 268 -21.46 -2.41 1.83
N LEU A 269 -20.34 -2.09 1.18
CA LEU A 269 -19.79 -0.73 1.11
C LEU A 269 -20.82 0.30 0.60
N HIS A 270 -21.78 -0.11 -0.24
CA HIS A 270 -22.88 0.77 -0.66
C HIS A 270 -23.77 1.24 0.50
N LEU A 271 -23.81 0.48 1.60
CA LEU A 271 -24.56 0.82 2.81
C LEU A 271 -23.75 1.68 3.79
N LEU A 272 -22.42 1.65 3.67
CA LEU A 272 -21.50 2.31 4.61
C LEU A 272 -20.93 3.63 4.07
N THR A 273 -21.20 3.96 2.81
CA THR A 273 -20.65 5.15 2.13
C THR A 273 -21.74 5.89 1.36
N HIS A 274 -21.54 7.19 1.10
CA HIS A 274 -22.51 8.04 0.38
C HIS A 274 -21.93 8.72 -0.87
N HIS A 275 -20.61 8.69 -1.04
CA HIS A 275 -19.89 9.17 -2.23
C HIS A 275 -20.23 8.33 -3.49
N PRO A 276 -19.95 8.84 -4.70
CA PRO A 276 -20.00 8.03 -5.92
C PRO A 276 -19.18 6.74 -5.77
N LEU A 277 -19.81 5.59 -6.04
CA LEU A 277 -19.17 4.27 -5.90
C LEU A 277 -19.40 3.47 -7.17
N THR A 278 -18.31 3.16 -7.87
CA THR A 278 -18.31 2.25 -9.01
C THR A 278 -17.96 0.85 -8.53
N PHE A 279 -18.90 -0.08 -8.63
CA PHE A 279 -18.71 -1.47 -8.22
C PHE A 279 -18.55 -2.37 -9.45
N LEU A 280 -17.40 -3.03 -9.53
CA LEU A 280 -17.05 -3.97 -10.59
C LEU A 280 -17.00 -5.40 -10.02
N LEU A 281 -17.80 -6.29 -10.58
CA LEU A 281 -17.82 -7.71 -10.27
C LEU A 281 -17.21 -8.49 -11.43
N THR A 282 -16.10 -9.19 -11.22
CA THR A 282 -15.39 -9.93 -12.27
C THR A 282 -15.31 -11.43 -12.00
N ALA A 283 -15.23 -12.21 -13.08
CA ALA A 283 -15.07 -13.65 -13.03
C ALA A 283 -13.74 -14.08 -12.42
N GLY A 284 -13.76 -15.17 -11.64
CA GLY A 284 -12.58 -15.78 -11.04
C GLY A 284 -12.59 -15.75 -9.51
N GLY A 285 -11.55 -16.33 -8.90
CA GLY A 285 -11.30 -16.24 -7.45
C GLY A 285 -10.41 -15.04 -7.10
N HIS A 286 -10.03 -14.92 -5.83
CA HIS A 286 -9.34 -13.76 -5.26
C HIS A 286 -8.25 -13.14 -6.17
N ASN A 287 -7.18 -13.87 -6.45
CA ASN A 287 -6.10 -13.36 -7.31
C ASN A 287 -6.47 -13.42 -8.79
N ALA A 288 -7.13 -14.49 -9.22
CA ALA A 288 -7.42 -14.72 -10.62
C ALA A 288 -8.30 -13.59 -11.19
N GLY A 289 -9.35 -13.17 -10.49
CA GLY A 289 -10.23 -12.09 -10.95
C GLY A 289 -9.59 -10.70 -10.89
N ILE A 290 -8.71 -10.44 -9.92
CA ILE A 290 -7.99 -9.16 -9.81
C ILE A 290 -6.92 -9.04 -10.90
N VAL A 291 -6.11 -10.08 -11.10
CA VAL A 291 -5.12 -10.16 -12.17
C VAL A 291 -5.82 -10.57 -13.47
N SER A 292 -6.46 -9.58 -14.10
CA SER A 292 -7.23 -9.73 -15.32
C SER A 292 -6.46 -9.17 -16.50
N GLU A 293 -5.35 -9.79 -16.88
CA GLU A 293 -4.63 -9.39 -18.11
C GLU A 293 -5.57 -9.49 -19.34
N PRO A 294 -5.60 -8.47 -20.22
CA PRO A 294 -6.36 -8.54 -21.47
C PRO A 294 -5.93 -9.71 -22.36
N GLY A 295 -6.84 -10.21 -23.21
CA GLY A 295 -6.54 -11.27 -24.19
C GLY A 295 -6.70 -12.71 -23.68
N HIS A 296 -6.95 -12.91 -22.38
CA HIS A 296 -7.26 -14.23 -21.82
C HIS A 296 -8.75 -14.59 -22.00
N ALA A 297 -9.00 -15.81 -22.51
CA ALA A 297 -10.36 -16.31 -22.71
C ALA A 297 -11.10 -16.56 -21.39
N GLY A 298 -12.43 -16.39 -21.40
CA GLY A 298 -13.32 -16.66 -20.25
C GLY A 298 -13.32 -15.58 -19.17
N ARG A 299 -12.75 -14.40 -19.47
CA ARG A 299 -12.84 -13.21 -18.63
C ARG A 299 -14.12 -12.45 -18.96
N TYR A 300 -14.83 -12.04 -17.93
CA TYR A 300 -15.94 -11.11 -18.05
C TYR A 300 -16.09 -10.33 -16.75
N TYR A 301 -16.83 -9.24 -16.82
CA TYR A 301 -17.17 -8.44 -15.66
C TYR A 301 -18.53 -7.76 -15.80
N ARG A 302 -19.09 -7.34 -14.67
CA ARG A 302 -20.24 -6.44 -14.56
C ARG A 302 -19.80 -5.23 -13.82
N CYS A 303 -20.30 -4.06 -14.20
CA CYS A 303 -19.94 -2.86 -13.48
C CYS A 303 -21.10 -1.88 -13.48
N VAL A 304 -21.32 -1.27 -12.31
CA VAL A 304 -22.34 -0.26 -12.12
C VAL A 304 -21.79 0.86 -11.26
N THR A 305 -22.23 2.08 -11.52
CA THR A 305 -21.90 3.23 -10.69
C THR A 305 -23.15 3.66 -9.94
N ARG A 306 -23.03 3.81 -8.62
CA ARG A 306 -24.00 4.51 -7.79
C ARG A 306 -23.56 5.97 -7.69
N GLU A 307 -24.32 6.86 -8.30
CA GLU A 307 -24.15 8.30 -8.16
C GLU A 307 -24.49 8.80 -6.75
N ARG A 308 -24.00 9.99 -6.40
CA ARG A 308 -24.32 10.61 -5.11
C ARG A 308 -25.83 10.80 -4.96
N GLY A 309 -26.39 10.33 -3.84
CA GLY A 309 -27.82 10.43 -3.55
C GLY A 309 -28.71 9.41 -4.27
N ALA A 310 -28.15 8.55 -5.13
CA ALA A 310 -28.93 7.49 -5.76
C ALA A 310 -29.38 6.43 -4.73
N PRO A 311 -30.58 5.84 -4.89
CA PRO A 311 -31.07 4.82 -3.98
C PRO A 311 -30.19 3.58 -4.00
N TYR A 312 -30.22 2.82 -2.90
CA TYR A 312 -29.52 1.54 -2.82
C TYR A 312 -30.08 0.56 -3.85
N ARG A 313 -29.19 0.00 -4.67
CA ARG A 313 -29.49 -1.12 -5.59
C ARG A 313 -29.05 -2.41 -4.94
N SER A 314 -29.89 -3.44 -4.96
CA SER A 314 -29.53 -4.72 -4.34
C SER A 314 -28.52 -5.49 -5.18
N ARG A 315 -27.75 -6.36 -4.52
CA ARG A 315 -26.82 -7.29 -5.20
C ARG A 315 -27.53 -8.24 -6.19
N HIS A 316 -28.82 -8.52 -6.00
CA HIS A 316 -29.60 -9.34 -6.92
C HIS A 316 -29.95 -8.54 -8.17
N ASP A 317 -30.32 -7.27 -8.00
CA ASP A 317 -30.57 -6.35 -9.12
C ASP A 317 -29.32 -6.11 -9.93
N LEU A 318 -28.14 -6.03 -9.29
CA LEU A 318 -26.86 -5.98 -10.00
C LEU A 318 -26.73 -7.14 -11.00
N LEU A 319 -26.92 -8.37 -10.53
CA LEU A 319 -26.77 -9.56 -11.38
C LEU A 319 -27.85 -9.67 -12.44
N ALA A 320 -29.09 -9.31 -12.11
CA ALA A 320 -30.24 -9.45 -13.00
C ALA A 320 -30.30 -8.37 -14.09
N GLN A 321 -29.92 -7.13 -13.77
CA GLN A 321 -30.12 -5.97 -14.65
C GLN A 321 -28.82 -5.43 -15.26
N THR A 322 -27.65 -5.98 -14.89
CA THR A 322 -26.36 -5.63 -15.53
C THR A 322 -25.82 -6.82 -16.30
N ALA A 323 -25.79 -6.69 -17.64
CA ALA A 323 -25.21 -7.69 -18.52
C ALA A 323 -23.69 -7.81 -18.31
N PRO A 324 -23.11 -9.02 -18.45
CA PRO A 324 -21.67 -9.18 -18.49
C PRO A 324 -21.10 -8.46 -19.71
N VAL A 325 -19.96 -7.83 -19.53
CA VAL A 325 -19.06 -7.40 -20.60
C VAL A 325 -17.95 -8.46 -20.69
N GLU A 326 -17.76 -9.03 -21.87
CA GLU A 326 -16.68 -9.97 -22.14
C GLU A 326 -15.32 -9.25 -22.14
N GLY A 327 -14.29 -9.96 -21.71
CA GLY A 327 -12.92 -9.46 -21.65
C GLY A 327 -12.47 -8.98 -20.28
N SER A 328 -11.31 -8.33 -20.26
CA SER A 328 -10.69 -7.83 -19.04
C SER A 328 -11.37 -6.55 -18.54
N TRP A 329 -11.51 -6.45 -17.22
CA TRP A 329 -11.99 -5.23 -16.58
C TRP A 329 -10.95 -4.11 -16.53
N TRP A 330 -9.66 -4.39 -16.75
CA TRP A 330 -8.60 -3.37 -16.75
C TRP A 330 -8.81 -2.31 -17.83
N LEU A 331 -9.53 -2.66 -18.89
CA LEU A 331 -9.78 -1.84 -20.09
C LEU A 331 -10.85 -0.75 -19.90
N ARG A 332 -11.33 -0.55 -18.67
CA ARG A 332 -12.56 0.17 -18.36
C ARG A 332 -12.32 1.43 -17.54
#